data_AF-A0A9J6E7B1-F1
#
_entry.id   AF-A0A9J6E7B1-F1
#
_cell.length_a   1.000
_cell.length_b   1.000
_cell.length_c   1.000
_cell.angle_alpha   90.00
_cell.angle_beta   90.00
_cell.angle_gamma   90.00
#
_symmetry.space_group_name_H-M   'P 1'
#
loop_
_entity.id
_entity.type
_entity.pdbx_description
1 polymer ?
#
loop_
_entity_poly.entity_id
_entity_poly.type
_entity_poly.pdbx_seq_one_letter_code
_entity_poly.pdbx_strand_id
1 'polypeptide(L)'
;MVAMRACLIPRQIHRLVLGSVSSKLLKNLDTMVRGTVRKWLSLPQDVTLGFYYAPVPKGGLGVMCLRTVTPALRLHRLNLLILSSHFRCAVAASKDFIKCAIRQAEGLAVFRRDIIESSAASRRFWTRILHQSYEGGPLSRCAEAKGSTAWIGEGTTFLKRKEDEQCVVLDVQVVGTRMNLSVVHQAKRRKYLIPDMLMHTTSATGARSYPTVSYITMTYRGTWASESASILLDVGLGREHIKVATIRCLQGGLRAFRVRQRWTSVRNRRDRHGLE
;
A
#
# COMPACT_ATOMS: atom_id res chain seq x y z
N MET A 1 0.93 -1.93 -2.53
CA MET A 1 0.06 -0.86 -1.97
C MET A 1 0.82 0.45 -1.78
N VAL A 2 1.99 0.42 -1.14
CA VAL A 2 2.82 1.62 -0.85
C VAL A 2 3.21 2.39 -2.12
N ALA A 3 3.72 1.70 -3.15
CA ALA A 3 4.08 2.35 -4.43
C ALA A 3 2.91 3.11 -5.07
N MET A 4 1.68 2.60 -4.95
CA MET A 4 0.49 3.28 -5.47
C MET A 4 0.14 4.53 -4.66
N ARG A 5 0.17 4.43 -3.31
CA ARG A 5 -0.16 5.52 -2.40
C ARG A 5 0.90 6.63 -2.38
N ALA A 6 2.19 6.25 -2.37
CA ALA A 6 3.31 7.18 -2.18
C ALA A 6 3.85 7.74 -3.50
N CYS A 7 3.79 7.00 -4.61
CA CYS A 7 4.41 7.42 -5.87
C CYS A 7 3.40 7.73 -6.97
N LEU A 8 2.43 6.82 -7.21
CA LEU A 8 1.52 6.96 -8.35
C LEU A 8 0.42 8.00 -8.11
N ILE A 9 -0.28 7.92 -6.98
CA ILE A 9 -1.41 8.81 -6.67
C ILE A 9 -0.98 10.29 -6.58
N PRO A 10 0.11 10.65 -5.88
CA PRO A 10 0.56 12.04 -5.82
C PRO A 10 0.94 12.61 -7.19
N ARG A 11 1.58 11.81 -8.06
CA ARG A 11 1.91 12.22 -9.44
C ARG A 11 0.66 12.51 -10.26
N GLN A 12 -0.38 11.70 -10.13
CA GLN A 12 -1.65 11.95 -10.82
C GLN A 12 -2.38 13.16 -10.24
N ILE A 13 -2.40 13.33 -8.92
CA ILE A 13 -2.99 14.51 -8.27
C ILE A 13 -2.35 15.79 -8.80
N HIS A 14 -1.02 15.84 -8.91
CA HIS A 14 -0.36 17.03 -9.43
C HIS A 14 -0.84 17.40 -10.84
N ARG A 15 -0.93 16.41 -11.75
CA ARG A 15 -1.46 16.60 -13.10
C ARG A 15 -2.92 17.04 -13.10
N LEU A 16 -3.75 16.43 -12.25
CA LEU A 16 -5.17 16.76 -12.12
C LEU A 16 -5.40 18.17 -11.56
N VAL A 17 -4.60 18.62 -10.58
CA VAL A 17 -4.70 19.97 -10.02
C VAL A 17 -4.39 21.04 -11.08
N LEU A 18 -3.49 20.72 -12.01
CA LEU A 18 -3.10 21.60 -13.11
C LEU A 18 -4.07 21.57 -14.31
N GLY A 19 -4.72 20.44 -14.55
CA GLY A 19 -5.57 20.21 -15.71
C GLY A 19 -7.04 20.60 -15.53
N SER A 20 -7.82 20.41 -16.59
CA SER A 20 -9.28 20.44 -16.54
C SER A 20 -9.80 19.16 -15.89
N VAL A 21 -10.68 19.30 -14.90
CA VAL A 21 -11.15 18.17 -14.10
C VAL A 21 -12.67 18.12 -14.08
N SER A 22 -13.22 16.95 -14.40
CA SER A 22 -14.64 16.65 -14.24
C SER A 22 -14.87 15.67 -13.10
N SER A 23 -16.01 15.82 -12.40
CA SER A 23 -16.46 14.89 -11.36
C SER A 23 -16.52 13.45 -11.87
N LYS A 24 -16.92 13.24 -13.14
CA LYS A 24 -17.01 11.90 -13.76
C LYS A 24 -15.62 11.26 -13.93
N LEU A 25 -14.64 12.03 -14.39
CA LEU A 25 -13.25 11.56 -14.53
C LEU A 25 -12.68 11.12 -13.18
N LEU A 26 -12.82 11.96 -12.14
CA LEU A 26 -12.32 11.64 -10.80
C LEU A 26 -12.96 10.35 -10.24
N LYS A 27 -14.28 10.20 -10.39
CA LYS A 27 -15.01 8.99 -9.98
C LYS A 27 -14.53 7.73 -10.71
N ASN A 28 -14.25 7.84 -12.02
CA ASN A 28 -13.75 6.72 -12.82
C ASN A 28 -12.35 6.30 -12.39
N LEU A 29 -11.44 7.26 -12.19
CA LEU A 29 -10.09 7.00 -11.67
C LEU A 29 -10.14 6.35 -10.28
N ASP A 30 -10.96 6.89 -9.37
CA ASP A 30 -11.16 6.32 -8.05
C ASP A 30 -11.69 4.87 -8.12
N THR A 31 -12.59 4.58 -9.06
CA THR A 31 -13.12 3.22 -9.27
C THR A 31 -12.04 2.26 -9.78
N MET A 32 -11.21 2.70 -10.71
CA MET A 32 -10.08 1.90 -11.23
C MET A 32 -9.05 1.61 -10.14
N VAL A 33 -8.71 2.62 -9.33
CA VAL A 33 -7.81 2.48 -8.18
C VAL A 33 -8.38 1.47 -7.18
N ARG A 34 -9.66 1.60 -6.79
CA ARG A 34 -10.29 0.65 -5.87
C ARG A 34 -10.35 -0.76 -6.44
N GLY A 35 -10.67 -0.94 -7.73
CA GLY A 35 -10.68 -2.25 -8.39
C GLY A 35 -9.32 -2.93 -8.36
N THR A 36 -8.25 -2.16 -8.58
CA THR A 36 -6.87 -2.65 -8.53
C THR A 36 -6.47 -3.03 -7.10
N VAL A 37 -6.77 -2.19 -6.11
CA VAL A 37 -6.52 -2.48 -4.69
C VAL A 37 -7.29 -3.71 -4.23
N ARG A 38 -8.57 -3.83 -4.62
CA ARG A 38 -9.42 -4.98 -4.31
C ARG A 38 -8.81 -6.26 -4.86
N LYS A 39 -8.32 -6.25 -6.10
CA LYS A 39 -7.64 -7.39 -6.73
C LYS A 39 -6.34 -7.78 -6.00
N TRP A 40 -5.53 -6.81 -5.59
CA TRP A 40 -4.28 -7.07 -4.88
C TRP A 40 -4.49 -7.67 -3.49
N LEU A 41 -5.42 -7.09 -2.73
CA LEU A 41 -5.70 -7.52 -1.37
C LEU A 41 -6.74 -8.65 -1.29
N SER A 42 -7.32 -9.03 -2.43
CA SER A 42 -8.39 -10.04 -2.52
C SER A 42 -9.57 -9.73 -1.59
N LEU A 43 -9.94 -8.44 -1.52
CA LEU A 43 -11.01 -7.95 -0.65
C LEU A 43 -12.40 -8.35 -1.20
N PRO A 44 -13.38 -8.65 -0.32
CA PRO A 44 -14.78 -8.87 -0.70
C PRO A 44 -15.37 -7.68 -1.47
N GLN A 45 -16.46 -7.87 -2.21
CA GLN A 45 -17.07 -6.81 -3.00
C GLN A 45 -17.73 -5.72 -2.13
N ASP A 46 -18.22 -6.11 -0.95
CA ASP A 46 -19.06 -5.27 -0.06
C ASP A 46 -18.27 -4.35 0.89
N VAL A 47 -16.94 -4.33 0.77
CA VAL A 47 -16.08 -3.46 1.59
C VAL A 47 -16.46 -1.99 1.42
N THR A 48 -16.66 -1.32 2.55
CA THR A 48 -17.09 0.09 2.59
C THR A 48 -16.04 1.02 1.97
N LEU A 49 -16.51 2.10 1.31
CA LEU A 49 -15.61 3.11 0.72
C LEU A 49 -14.72 3.77 1.78
N GLY A 50 -15.23 3.90 3.01
CA GLY A 50 -14.48 4.42 4.15
C GLY A 50 -13.21 3.62 4.41
N PHE A 51 -13.24 2.29 4.24
CA PHE A 51 -12.07 1.44 4.50
C PHE A 51 -10.91 1.74 3.55
N TYR A 52 -11.19 2.04 2.28
CA TYR A 52 -10.14 2.38 1.31
C TYR A 52 -9.48 3.72 1.63
N TYR A 53 -10.28 4.73 1.97
CA TYR A 53 -9.86 6.12 2.00
C TYR A 53 -9.50 6.64 3.39
N ALA A 54 -10.00 6.01 4.45
CA ALA A 54 -9.65 6.40 5.81
C ALA A 54 -8.14 6.18 6.07
N PRO A 55 -7.51 7.04 6.88
CA PRO A 55 -6.09 6.90 7.22
C PRO A 55 -5.78 5.58 7.92
N VAL A 56 -4.55 5.08 7.75
CA VAL A 56 -4.05 3.85 8.40
C VAL A 56 -4.20 3.89 9.92
N PRO A 57 -3.84 4.98 10.64
CA PRO A 57 -4.00 5.02 12.09
C PRO A 57 -5.45 4.96 12.57
N LYS A 58 -6.43 5.16 11.68
CA LYS A 58 -7.86 5.10 11.98
C LYS A 58 -8.54 3.83 11.46
N GLY A 59 -7.74 2.85 11.02
CA GLY A 59 -8.19 1.53 10.59
C GLY A 59 -8.47 1.39 9.09
N GLY A 60 -8.14 2.38 8.26
CA GLY A 60 -8.27 2.29 6.80
C GLY A 60 -6.98 1.94 6.06
N LEU A 61 -7.02 1.87 4.73
CA LEU A 61 -5.85 1.63 3.88
C LEU A 61 -5.04 2.91 3.58
N GLY A 62 -5.63 4.08 3.83
CA GLY A 62 -5.01 5.38 3.60
C GLY A 62 -4.85 5.76 2.13
N VAL A 63 -5.59 5.14 1.21
CA VAL A 63 -5.57 5.55 -0.20
C VAL A 63 -6.18 6.96 -0.29
N MET A 64 -5.58 7.87 -1.06
CA MET A 64 -6.18 9.20 -1.22
C MET A 64 -7.34 9.11 -2.22
N CYS A 65 -8.52 9.61 -1.85
CA CYS A 65 -9.64 9.74 -2.79
C CYS A 65 -9.43 10.95 -3.69
N LEU A 66 -9.32 10.70 -5.00
CA LEU A 66 -9.08 11.76 -5.98
C LEU A 66 -10.26 12.72 -6.05
N ARG A 67 -11.49 12.21 -5.92
CA ARG A 67 -12.71 13.03 -5.96
C ARG A 67 -12.76 14.08 -4.85
N THR A 68 -12.27 13.78 -3.64
CA THR A 68 -12.34 14.69 -2.50
C THR A 68 -11.08 15.52 -2.30
N VAL A 69 -9.90 14.98 -2.63
CA VAL A 69 -8.62 15.69 -2.42
C VAL A 69 -8.27 16.65 -3.56
N THR A 70 -8.57 16.30 -4.82
CA THR A 70 -8.19 17.13 -5.98
C THR A 70 -8.82 18.53 -5.93
N PRO A 71 -10.13 18.69 -5.67
CA PRO A 71 -10.75 20.02 -5.59
C PRO A 71 -10.15 20.87 -4.47
N ALA A 72 -9.94 20.28 -3.29
CA ALA A 72 -9.32 20.93 -2.14
C ALA A 72 -7.91 21.47 -2.45
N LEU A 73 -7.05 20.65 -3.06
CA LEU A 73 -5.70 21.08 -3.43
C LEU A 73 -5.71 22.13 -4.55
N ARG A 74 -6.67 22.05 -5.47
CA ARG A 74 -6.83 23.02 -6.54
C ARG A 74 -7.26 24.37 -5.99
N LEU A 75 -8.24 24.42 -5.07
CA LEU A 75 -8.64 25.64 -4.39
C LEU A 75 -7.50 26.26 -3.61
N HIS A 76 -6.81 25.47 -2.80
CA HIS A 76 -5.66 25.95 -2.04
C HIS A 76 -4.62 26.61 -2.96
N ARG A 77 -4.28 25.96 -4.07
CA ARG A 77 -3.32 26.50 -5.05
C ARG A 77 -3.81 27.78 -5.73
N LEU A 78 -5.07 27.83 -6.15
CA LEU A 78 -5.62 29.02 -6.82
C LEU A 78 -5.70 30.21 -5.85
N ASN A 79 -6.03 29.95 -4.59
CA ASN A 79 -6.01 30.97 -3.53
C ASN A 79 -4.59 31.48 -3.27
N LEU A 80 -3.57 30.60 -3.33
CA LEU A 80 -2.17 31.03 -3.23
C LEU A 80 -1.75 31.92 -4.41
N LEU A 81 -2.30 31.74 -5.61
CA LEU A 81 -2.03 32.65 -6.74
C LEU A 81 -2.57 34.05 -6.47
N ILE A 82 -3.76 34.15 -5.86
CA ILE A 82 -4.37 35.43 -5.48
C ILE A 82 -3.52 36.15 -4.42
N LEU A 83 -2.97 35.40 -3.46
CA LEU A 83 -2.18 35.95 -2.35
C LEU A 83 -0.71 36.24 -2.71
N SER A 84 -0.25 35.81 -3.89
CA SER A 84 1.16 35.94 -4.25
C SER A 84 1.57 37.38 -4.56
N SER A 85 2.76 37.78 -4.11
CA SER A 85 3.32 39.12 -4.31
C SER A 85 3.79 39.40 -5.75
N HIS A 86 3.90 38.37 -6.58
CA HIS A 86 4.38 38.52 -7.95
C HIS A 86 3.31 39.12 -8.87
N PHE A 87 3.63 40.24 -9.50
CA PHE A 87 2.77 40.95 -10.45
C PHE A 87 2.15 40.04 -11.52
N ARG A 88 2.94 39.14 -12.12
CA ARG A 88 2.44 38.21 -13.15
C ARG A 88 1.37 37.25 -12.63
N CYS A 89 1.48 36.82 -11.38
CA CYS A 89 0.50 35.95 -10.75
C CYS A 89 -0.77 36.72 -10.36
N ALA A 90 -0.63 37.97 -9.89
CA ALA A 90 -1.76 38.85 -9.62
C ALA A 90 -2.58 39.12 -10.90
N VAL A 91 -1.92 39.49 -12.00
CA VAL A 91 -2.58 39.69 -13.31
C VAL A 91 -3.25 38.40 -13.81
N ALA A 92 -2.61 37.25 -13.62
CA ALA A 92 -3.21 35.96 -14.00
C ALA A 92 -4.45 35.63 -13.15
N ALA A 93 -4.43 35.93 -11.84
CA ALA A 93 -5.54 35.70 -10.93
C ALA A 93 -6.78 36.55 -11.28
N SER A 94 -6.57 37.76 -11.83
CA SER A 94 -7.65 38.63 -12.28
C SER A 94 -8.40 38.12 -13.53
N LYS A 95 -7.79 37.21 -14.31
CA LYS A 95 -8.40 36.68 -15.55
C LYS A 95 -9.63 35.82 -15.26
N ASP A 96 -10.64 35.94 -16.12
CA ASP A 96 -11.91 35.20 -15.96
C ASP A 96 -11.74 33.69 -16.01
N PHE A 97 -10.74 33.20 -16.76
CA PHE A 97 -10.39 31.78 -16.77
C PHE A 97 -10.09 31.24 -15.37
N ILE A 98 -9.33 31.98 -14.55
CA ILE A 98 -8.98 31.56 -13.19
C ILE A 98 -10.19 31.68 -12.26
N LYS A 99 -10.98 32.75 -12.37
CA LYS A 99 -12.23 32.90 -11.60
C LYS A 99 -13.21 31.76 -11.87
N CYS A 100 -13.39 31.38 -13.14
CA CYS A 100 -14.20 30.24 -13.53
C CYS A 100 -13.62 28.91 -13.01
N ALA A 101 -12.30 28.75 -13.02
CA ALA A 101 -11.64 27.57 -12.45
C ALA A 101 -11.82 27.45 -10.93
N ILE A 102 -11.83 28.58 -10.20
CA ILE A 102 -12.13 28.63 -8.77
C ILE A 102 -13.58 28.19 -8.53
N ARG A 103 -14.56 28.82 -9.18
CA ARG A 103 -15.98 28.44 -9.06
C ARG A 103 -16.23 26.97 -9.38
N GLN A 104 -15.57 26.46 -10.44
CA GLN A 104 -15.64 25.04 -10.78
C GLN A 104 -15.07 24.17 -9.64
N ALA A 105 -13.93 24.54 -9.06
CA ALA A 105 -13.32 23.80 -7.98
C ALA A 105 -14.14 23.87 -6.68
N GLU A 106 -14.78 24.99 -6.37
CA GLU A 106 -15.73 25.15 -5.24
C GLU A 106 -16.94 24.24 -5.42
N GLY A 107 -17.57 24.26 -6.60
CA GLY A 107 -18.68 23.34 -6.91
C GLY A 107 -18.28 21.87 -6.83
N LEU A 108 -17.03 21.54 -7.19
CA LEU A 108 -16.49 20.20 -7.01
C LEU A 108 -16.13 19.89 -5.55
N ALA A 109 -15.76 20.85 -4.72
CA ALA A 109 -15.42 20.64 -3.31
C ALA A 109 -16.63 20.18 -2.47
N VAL A 110 -17.84 20.48 -2.92
CA VAL A 110 -19.08 19.91 -2.37
C VAL A 110 -19.16 18.42 -2.72
N PHE A 111 -19.18 17.58 -1.70
CA PHE A 111 -19.27 16.13 -1.84
C PHE A 111 -20.27 15.56 -0.82
N ARG A 112 -21.35 14.94 -1.32
CA ARG A 112 -22.41 14.31 -0.48
C ARG A 112 -22.93 15.22 0.64
N ARG A 113 -23.18 16.50 0.31
CA ARG A 113 -23.65 17.57 1.22
C ARG A 113 -22.62 18.10 2.24
N ASP A 114 -21.39 17.60 2.22
CA ASP A 114 -20.28 18.17 3.00
C ASP A 114 -19.35 18.99 2.09
N ILE A 115 -18.80 20.07 2.63
CA ILE A 115 -17.80 20.90 1.95
C ILE A 115 -16.41 20.42 2.35
N ILE A 116 -15.62 19.96 1.38
CA ILE A 116 -14.28 19.41 1.62
C ILE A 116 -13.23 20.33 0.98
N GLU A 117 -12.74 21.28 1.77
CA GLU A 117 -11.78 22.30 1.30
C GLU A 117 -10.31 21.94 1.58
N SER A 118 -10.07 20.92 2.41
CA SER A 118 -8.74 20.52 2.83
C SER A 118 -8.52 19.01 2.73
N SER A 119 -7.28 18.61 2.46
CA SER A 119 -6.84 17.22 2.58
C SER A 119 -7.08 16.66 3.99
N ALA A 120 -6.96 17.48 5.03
CA ALA A 120 -7.30 17.09 6.40
C ALA A 120 -8.81 16.86 6.57
N ALA A 121 -9.64 17.76 6.01
CA ALA A 121 -11.09 17.61 6.01
C ALA A 121 -11.51 16.33 5.28
N SER A 122 -10.88 16.01 4.14
CA SER A 122 -11.12 14.76 3.41
C SER A 122 -10.82 13.53 4.27
N ARG A 123 -9.69 13.53 5.01
CA ARG A 123 -9.35 12.41 5.91
C ARG A 123 -10.38 12.25 7.03
N ARG A 124 -10.84 13.35 7.62
CA ARG A 124 -11.87 13.35 8.67
C ARG A 124 -13.20 12.81 8.14
N PHE A 125 -13.63 13.27 6.97
CA PHE A 125 -14.84 12.80 6.29
C PHE A 125 -14.82 11.28 6.09
N TRP A 126 -13.75 10.73 5.51
CA TRP A 126 -13.66 9.29 5.25
C TRP A 126 -13.54 8.46 6.53
N THR A 127 -12.88 8.99 7.56
CA THR A 127 -12.82 8.36 8.90
C THR A 127 -14.21 8.26 9.51
N ARG A 128 -14.99 9.35 9.47
CA ARG A 128 -16.37 9.38 9.96
C ARG A 128 -17.24 8.35 9.24
N ILE A 129 -17.17 8.31 7.91
CA ILE A 129 -17.91 7.33 7.09
C ILE A 129 -17.50 5.89 7.42
N LEU A 130 -16.22 5.63 7.70
CA LEU A 130 -15.77 4.31 8.12
C LEU A 130 -16.36 3.92 9.48
N HIS A 131 -16.23 4.78 10.49
CA HIS A 131 -16.68 4.44 11.85
C HIS A 131 -18.20 4.40 12.00
N GLN A 132 -18.94 5.09 11.14
CA GLN A 132 -20.40 4.98 11.04
C GLN A 132 -20.86 3.69 10.38
N SER A 133 -19.98 2.96 9.68
CA SER A 133 -20.33 1.69 9.05
C SER A 133 -20.26 0.53 10.03
N TYR A 134 -21.10 -0.49 9.80
CA TYR A 134 -21.18 -1.69 10.65
C TYR A 134 -19.81 -2.38 10.84
N GLU A 135 -19.06 -2.56 9.76
CA GLU A 135 -17.72 -3.19 9.81
C GLU A 135 -16.64 -2.26 10.38
N GLY A 136 -16.80 -0.95 10.26
CA GLY A 136 -15.78 0.03 10.62
C GLY A 136 -15.89 0.60 12.03
N GLY A 137 -17.00 0.39 12.74
CA GLY A 137 -17.17 0.80 14.13
C GLY A 137 -16.07 0.27 15.07
N PRO A 138 -15.74 -1.04 15.04
CA PRO A 138 -14.67 -1.62 15.85
C PRO A 138 -13.27 -1.07 15.51
N LEU A 139 -13.07 -0.59 14.27
CA LEU A 139 -11.78 -0.06 13.80
C LEU A 139 -11.45 1.34 14.36
N SER A 140 -12.39 1.97 15.07
CA SER A 140 -12.18 3.25 15.77
C SER A 140 -11.03 3.19 16.79
N ARG A 141 -10.85 2.02 17.43
CA ARG A 141 -9.79 1.76 18.42
C ARG A 141 -8.45 1.34 17.80
N CYS A 142 -8.33 1.20 16.48
CA CYS A 142 -7.07 0.83 15.82
C CYS A 142 -5.91 1.81 16.10
N ALA A 143 -6.21 3.05 16.51
CA ALA A 143 -5.20 4.03 16.90
C ALA A 143 -4.43 3.65 18.18
N GLU A 144 -5.05 2.86 19.06
CA GLU A 144 -4.45 2.36 20.30
C GLU A 144 -3.46 1.22 19.99
N ALA A 145 -3.77 0.39 18.99
CA ALA A 145 -2.95 -0.75 18.56
C ALA A 145 -1.98 -0.38 17.42
N LYS A 146 -1.05 0.55 17.66
CA LYS A 146 -0.12 1.08 16.65
C LYS A 146 0.67 0.00 15.89
N GLY A 147 1.09 -1.07 16.58
CA GLY A 147 1.85 -2.17 15.97
C GLY A 147 1.06 -2.99 14.94
N SER A 148 -0.27 -3.11 15.09
CA SER A 148 -1.11 -3.95 14.23
C SER A 148 -1.29 -3.36 12.82
N THR A 149 -1.24 -2.03 12.68
CA THR A 149 -1.48 -1.32 11.42
C THR A 149 -0.20 -0.72 10.81
N ALA A 150 0.93 -0.76 11.54
CA ALA A 150 2.21 -0.18 11.12
C ALA A 150 2.69 -0.70 9.75
N TRP A 151 2.54 -2.01 9.48
CA TRP A 151 2.94 -2.64 8.21
C TRP A 151 2.19 -2.11 6.97
N ILE A 152 1.01 -1.49 7.17
CA ILE A 152 0.21 -0.85 6.10
C ILE A 152 0.68 0.58 5.86
N GLY A 153 1.17 1.25 6.91
CA GLY A 153 1.58 2.65 6.93
C GLY A 153 2.99 2.87 6.40
N GLU A 154 3.96 2.10 6.90
CA GLU A 154 5.39 2.40 6.70
C GLU A 154 5.99 1.71 5.46
N GLY A 155 5.20 0.86 4.80
CA GLY A 155 5.73 -0.04 3.79
C GLY A 155 6.77 -0.99 4.38
N THR A 156 7.49 -1.69 3.53
CA THR A 156 8.61 -2.54 3.95
C THR A 156 9.78 -1.67 4.41
N THR A 157 9.60 -0.88 5.47
CA THR A 157 10.72 -0.53 6.33
C THR A 157 11.22 -1.87 6.85
N PHE A 158 12.37 -2.28 6.32
CA PHE A 158 13.19 -3.35 6.88
C PHE A 158 13.11 -3.25 8.41
N LEU A 159 12.85 -4.37 9.07
CA LEU A 159 12.73 -4.46 10.53
C LEU A 159 13.95 -3.78 11.17
N LYS A 160 13.84 -2.49 11.52
CA LYS A 160 14.85 -1.79 12.29
C LYS A 160 14.57 -2.12 13.73
N ARG A 161 15.40 -2.99 14.32
CA ARG A 161 15.47 -3.15 15.77
C ARG A 161 15.91 -1.81 16.35
N LYS A 162 15.17 -1.31 17.35
CA LYS A 162 15.36 0.02 17.94
C LYS A 162 16.53 0.06 18.94
N GLU A 163 17.10 -1.09 19.29
CA GLU A 163 18.06 -1.21 20.40
C GLU A 163 19.49 -1.52 19.99
N ASP A 164 19.75 -1.94 18.75
CA ASP A 164 21.13 -2.16 18.28
C ASP A 164 21.31 -1.49 16.92
N GLU A 165 22.36 -0.66 16.78
CA GLU A 165 22.78 0.02 15.53
C GLU A 165 23.26 -0.97 14.43
N GLN A 166 22.67 -2.16 14.36
CA GLN A 166 22.95 -3.16 13.33
C GLN A 166 21.87 -3.13 12.26
N CYS A 167 22.29 -2.82 11.04
CA CYS A 167 21.47 -3.00 9.85
C CYS A 167 21.50 -4.49 9.48
N VAL A 168 20.33 -5.15 9.51
CA VAL A 168 20.21 -6.54 9.06
C VAL A 168 19.45 -6.55 7.72
N VAL A 169 20.11 -7.03 6.67
CA VAL A 169 19.47 -7.24 5.36
C VAL A 169 18.93 -8.67 5.35
N LEU A 170 17.61 -8.81 5.23
CA LEU A 170 16.92 -10.09 5.19
C LEU A 170 16.29 -10.31 3.82
N ASP A 171 16.82 -11.28 3.07
CA ASP A 171 16.17 -11.75 1.84
C ASP A 171 15.45 -13.08 2.09
N VAL A 172 14.20 -13.16 1.67
CA VAL A 172 13.31 -14.30 1.90
C VAL A 172 13.15 -15.11 0.61
N GLN A 173 13.24 -16.43 0.70
CA GLN A 173 12.97 -17.35 -0.40
C GLN A 173 12.03 -18.47 0.04
N VAL A 174 11.08 -18.78 -0.85
CA VAL A 174 10.27 -20.01 -0.78
C VAL A 174 10.76 -20.99 -1.84
N VAL A 175 11.11 -22.21 -1.43
CA VAL A 175 11.71 -23.24 -2.30
C VAL A 175 10.81 -24.47 -2.46
N GLY A 176 11.04 -25.24 -3.52
CA GLY A 176 10.42 -26.54 -3.73
C GLY A 176 10.95 -27.61 -2.76
N THR A 177 10.19 -28.69 -2.56
CA THR A 177 10.53 -29.79 -1.63
C THR A 177 11.64 -30.72 -2.11
N ARG A 178 12.12 -30.56 -3.35
CA ARG A 178 13.14 -31.44 -3.96
C ARG A 178 14.59 -31.01 -3.65
N MET A 179 14.78 -29.91 -2.92
CA MET A 179 16.09 -29.33 -2.67
C MET A 179 16.39 -29.35 -1.18
N ASN A 180 17.66 -29.58 -0.82
CA ASN A 180 18.11 -29.46 0.56
C ASN A 180 18.09 -27.96 0.97
N LEU A 181 17.35 -27.65 2.04
CA LEU A 181 17.12 -26.30 2.51
C LEU A 181 18.39 -25.56 2.94
N SER A 182 19.32 -26.25 3.61
CA SER A 182 20.57 -25.64 4.06
C SER A 182 21.48 -25.29 2.88
N VAL A 183 21.52 -26.16 1.86
CA VAL A 183 22.28 -25.93 0.62
C VAL A 183 21.73 -24.72 -0.15
N VAL A 184 20.40 -24.61 -0.28
CA VAL A 184 19.78 -23.46 -0.98
C VAL A 184 19.96 -22.17 -0.19
N HIS A 185 19.84 -22.22 1.14
CA HIS A 185 20.12 -21.10 2.02
C HIS A 185 21.57 -20.61 1.83
N GLN A 186 22.56 -21.51 1.81
CA GLN A 186 23.96 -21.17 1.58
C GLN A 186 24.24 -20.65 0.17
N ALA A 187 23.61 -21.21 -0.86
CA ALA A 187 23.78 -20.74 -2.25
C ALA A 187 23.28 -19.29 -2.40
N LYS A 188 22.14 -18.97 -1.78
CA LYS A 188 21.62 -17.61 -1.76
C LYS A 188 22.49 -16.69 -0.92
N ARG A 189 23.08 -17.19 0.17
CA ARG A 189 24.07 -16.44 0.96
C ARG A 189 25.27 -15.98 0.15
N ARG A 190 25.80 -16.86 -0.70
CA ARG A 190 26.96 -16.53 -1.56
C ARG A 190 26.65 -15.46 -2.61
N LYS A 191 25.40 -15.38 -3.09
CA LYS A 191 25.00 -14.42 -4.15
C LYS A 191 25.06 -12.96 -3.72
N TYR A 192 24.83 -12.65 -2.45
CA TYR A 192 24.79 -11.27 -1.94
C TYR A 192 25.98 -10.92 -1.04
N LEU A 193 26.97 -11.82 -0.92
CA LEU A 193 28.28 -11.54 -0.31
C LEU A 193 29.18 -10.72 -1.27
N ILE A 194 28.61 -9.74 -1.97
CA ILE A 194 29.34 -8.87 -2.90
C ILE A 194 29.74 -7.60 -2.12
N PRO A 195 31.04 -7.27 -2.02
CA PRO A 195 31.55 -6.13 -1.25
C PRO A 195 30.87 -4.78 -1.58
N ASP A 196 30.54 -4.54 -2.84
CA ASP A 196 29.93 -3.29 -3.30
C ASP A 196 28.52 -3.06 -2.75
N MET A 197 27.70 -4.11 -2.68
CA MET A 197 26.34 -4.04 -2.13
C MET A 197 26.32 -3.69 -0.65
N LEU A 198 27.31 -4.21 0.09
CA LEU A 198 27.46 -3.99 1.51
C LEU A 198 27.92 -2.54 1.79
N MET A 199 28.85 -2.01 0.99
CA MET A 199 29.29 -0.60 1.03
C MET A 199 28.14 0.39 0.76
N HIS A 200 27.30 0.12 -0.25
CA HIS A 200 26.14 0.96 -0.55
C HIS A 200 25.09 0.95 0.55
N THR A 201 24.88 -0.20 1.18
CA THR A 201 23.91 -0.35 2.28
C THR A 201 24.38 0.41 3.53
N THR A 202 25.67 0.34 3.88
CA THR A 202 26.24 1.12 5.00
C THR A 202 26.07 2.63 4.76
N SER A 203 26.37 3.10 3.55
CA SER A 203 26.29 4.52 3.16
C SER A 203 24.84 5.06 3.17
N ALA A 204 23.87 4.25 2.75
CA ALA A 204 22.46 4.65 2.68
C ALA A 204 21.74 4.60 4.05
N THR A 205 22.25 3.81 4.99
CA THR A 205 21.55 3.53 6.27
C THR A 205 22.15 4.28 7.45
N GLY A 206 23.34 4.87 7.30
CA GLY A 206 24.06 5.59 8.36
C GLY A 206 24.52 4.69 9.51
N ALA A 207 24.63 3.39 9.27
CA ALA A 207 24.99 2.40 10.30
C ALA A 207 26.49 2.46 10.59
N ARG A 208 26.87 2.44 11.89
CA ARG A 208 28.28 2.40 12.34
C ARG A 208 28.97 1.06 12.07
N SER A 209 28.19 0.01 11.79
CA SER A 209 28.67 -1.36 11.60
C SER A 209 28.27 -1.91 10.24
N TYR A 210 29.08 -2.84 9.73
CA TYR A 210 28.81 -3.52 8.47
C TYR A 210 27.48 -4.28 8.56
N PRO A 211 26.60 -4.18 7.54
CA PRO A 211 25.27 -4.79 7.61
C PRO A 211 25.38 -6.32 7.61
N THR A 212 24.70 -6.95 8.57
CA THR A 212 24.61 -8.42 8.63
C THR A 212 23.61 -8.86 7.57
N VAL A 213 24.09 -9.49 6.50
CA VAL A 213 23.22 -10.05 5.47
C VAL A 213 22.86 -11.48 5.83
N SER A 214 21.57 -11.69 6.06
CA SER A 214 21.00 -12.95 6.47
C SER A 214 19.88 -13.37 5.52
N TYR A 215 19.65 -14.67 5.42
CA TYR A 215 18.79 -15.26 4.39
C TYR A 215 17.76 -16.15 5.05
N ILE A 216 16.53 -16.05 4.59
CA ILE A 216 15.43 -16.80 5.16
C ILE A 216 14.91 -17.75 4.10
N THR A 217 15.07 -19.05 4.32
CA THR A 217 14.63 -20.08 3.39
C THR A 217 13.59 -20.98 4.05
N MET A 218 12.44 -21.12 3.38
CA MET A 218 11.41 -22.08 3.76
C MET A 218 10.87 -22.81 2.53
N THR A 219 10.25 -23.98 2.72
CA THR A 219 9.49 -24.63 1.65
C THR A 219 8.09 -24.06 1.53
N TYR A 220 7.46 -24.25 0.37
CA TYR A 220 6.04 -23.96 0.19
C TYR A 220 5.10 -24.80 1.08
N ARG A 221 5.61 -25.86 1.72
CA ARG A 221 4.91 -26.69 2.72
C ARG A 221 5.13 -26.20 4.16
N GLY A 222 5.83 -25.09 4.35
CA GLY A 222 6.03 -24.50 5.67
C GLY A 222 7.16 -25.10 6.50
N THR A 223 8.05 -25.90 5.90
CA THR A 223 9.27 -26.37 6.58
C THR A 223 10.37 -25.33 6.44
N TRP A 224 11.03 -25.00 7.54
CA TRP A 224 12.07 -23.97 7.59
C TRP A 224 13.45 -24.61 7.59
N ALA A 225 14.43 -23.93 6.99
CA ALA A 225 15.84 -24.21 7.29
C ALA A 225 16.10 -23.86 8.77
N SER A 226 16.81 -24.71 9.50
CA SER A 226 17.10 -24.51 10.93
C SER A 226 17.89 -23.22 11.16
N GLU A 227 18.80 -22.90 10.26
CA GLU A 227 19.60 -21.67 10.25
C GLU A 227 18.72 -20.43 10.01
N SER A 228 17.68 -20.56 9.19
CA SER A 228 16.75 -19.45 8.94
C SER A 228 15.84 -19.18 10.13
N ALA A 229 15.39 -20.22 10.82
CA ALA A 229 14.54 -20.07 12.00
C ALA A 229 15.31 -19.48 13.20
N SER A 230 16.55 -19.90 13.42
CA SER A 230 17.43 -19.35 14.46
C SER A 230 17.73 -17.87 14.23
N ILE A 231 18.16 -17.50 13.02
CA ILE A 231 18.38 -16.09 12.65
C ILE A 231 17.15 -15.23 12.93
N LEU A 232 15.95 -15.71 12.63
CA LEU A 232 14.72 -14.95 12.88
C LEU A 232 14.45 -14.74 14.37
N LEU A 233 14.69 -15.77 15.19
CA LEU A 233 14.59 -15.67 16.64
C LEU A 233 15.63 -14.68 17.19
N ASP A 234 16.86 -14.72 16.68
CA ASP A 234 17.96 -13.83 17.09
C ASP A 234 17.68 -12.36 16.71
N VAL A 235 17.01 -12.13 15.57
CA VAL A 235 16.54 -10.80 15.14
C VAL A 235 15.36 -10.29 16.00
N GLY A 236 14.83 -11.12 16.91
CA GLY A 236 13.77 -10.76 17.84
C GLY A 236 12.36 -11.14 17.37
N LEU A 237 12.23 -11.92 16.29
CA LEU A 237 10.93 -12.44 15.87
C LEU A 237 10.58 -13.69 16.69
N GLY A 238 9.65 -13.53 17.62
CA GLY A 238 9.11 -14.65 18.41
C GLY A 238 8.48 -15.77 17.56
N ARG A 239 8.31 -16.95 18.17
CA ARG A 239 7.76 -18.16 17.52
C ARG A 239 6.40 -17.92 16.85
N GLU A 240 5.58 -17.03 17.38
CA GLU A 240 4.28 -16.67 16.80
C GLU A 240 4.41 -16.01 15.42
N HIS A 241 5.43 -15.17 15.22
CA HIS A 241 5.70 -14.55 13.91
C HIS A 241 6.12 -15.58 12.87
N ILE A 242 6.91 -16.58 13.27
CA ILE A 242 7.33 -17.70 12.42
C ILE A 242 6.11 -18.54 12.02
N LYS A 243 5.20 -18.82 12.95
CA LYS A 243 3.92 -19.50 12.65
C LYS A 243 3.10 -18.71 11.63
N VAL A 244 2.95 -17.39 11.82
CA VAL A 244 2.21 -16.54 10.88
C VAL A 244 2.84 -16.56 9.49
N ALA A 245 4.16 -16.42 9.39
CA ALA A 245 4.88 -16.51 8.12
C ALA A 245 4.67 -17.88 7.44
N THR A 246 4.65 -18.96 8.21
CA THR A 246 4.36 -20.32 7.73
C THR A 246 2.94 -20.44 7.16
N ILE A 247 1.94 -19.95 7.89
CA ILE A 247 0.53 -19.96 7.46
C ILE A 247 0.37 -19.16 6.16
N ARG A 248 1.00 -17.98 6.06
CA ARG A 248 0.96 -17.15 4.86
C ARG A 248 1.60 -17.84 3.66
N CYS A 249 2.73 -18.52 3.86
CA CYS A 249 3.39 -19.31 2.83
C CYS A 249 2.49 -20.45 2.32
N LEU A 250 1.89 -21.23 3.24
CA LEU A 250 0.96 -22.31 2.91
C LEU A 250 -0.27 -21.81 2.14
N GLN A 251 -0.89 -20.72 2.60
CA GLN A 251 -2.03 -20.08 1.91
C GLN A 251 -1.64 -19.63 0.49
N GLY A 252 -0.47 -19.02 0.34
CA GLY A 252 0.07 -18.62 -0.95
C GLY A 252 0.32 -19.81 -1.89
N GLY A 253 0.93 -20.88 -1.37
CA GLY A 253 1.16 -22.13 -2.09
C GLY A 253 -0.14 -22.78 -2.56
N LEU A 254 -1.16 -22.85 -1.70
CA LEU A 254 -2.47 -23.38 -2.06
C LEU A 254 -3.17 -22.53 -3.13
N ARG A 255 -3.04 -21.20 -3.05
CA ARG A 255 -3.56 -20.29 -4.09
C ARG A 255 -2.88 -20.53 -5.44
N ALA A 256 -1.55 -20.63 -5.45
CA ALA A 256 -0.79 -20.92 -6.67
C ALA A 256 -1.17 -22.29 -7.26
N PHE A 257 -1.36 -23.30 -6.41
CA PHE A 257 -1.84 -24.62 -6.82
C PHE A 257 -3.24 -24.56 -7.44
N ARG A 258 -4.21 -23.90 -6.80
CA ARG A 258 -5.58 -23.73 -7.33
C ARG A 258 -5.59 -22.99 -8.67
N VAL A 259 -4.77 -21.96 -8.82
CA VAL A 259 -4.61 -21.26 -10.10
C VAL A 259 -4.07 -22.24 -11.15
N ARG A 260 -2.98 -22.96 -10.88
CA ARG A 260 -2.46 -23.96 -11.83
C ARG A 260 -3.51 -25.01 -12.20
N GLN A 261 -4.24 -25.56 -11.23
CA GLN A 261 -5.30 -26.54 -11.47
C GLN A 261 -6.40 -26.01 -12.39
N ARG A 262 -6.79 -24.73 -12.28
CA ARG A 262 -7.77 -24.12 -13.20
C ARG A 262 -7.26 -23.99 -14.63
N TRP A 263 -5.95 -23.86 -14.82
CA TRP A 263 -5.32 -23.75 -16.14
C TRP A 263 -5.08 -25.14 -16.75
N THR A 264 -4.84 -26.16 -15.93
CA THR A 264 -4.57 -27.54 -16.36
C THR A 264 -5.79 -28.44 -16.35
N SER A 265 -6.90 -28.02 -15.73
CA SER A 265 -8.17 -28.75 -15.81
C SER A 265 -8.72 -28.62 -17.23
N VAL A 266 -8.65 -29.70 -18.00
CA VAL A 266 -9.40 -29.82 -19.25
C VAL A 266 -10.88 -29.65 -18.90
N ARG A 267 -11.49 -28.58 -19.39
CA ARG A 267 -12.92 -28.34 -19.23
C ARG A 267 -13.64 -29.49 -19.96
N ASN A 268 -14.23 -30.41 -19.22
CA ASN A 268 -14.90 -31.57 -19.81
C ASN A 268 -16.06 -31.06 -20.68
N ARG A 269 -15.98 -31.31 -21.99
CA ARG A 269 -16.87 -30.76 -23.02
C ARG A 269 -18.16 -31.59 -23.13
N ARG A 270 -18.77 -31.98 -22.00
CA ARG A 270 -19.93 -32.91 -21.94
C ARG A 270 -21.22 -32.35 -21.34
N ASP A 271 -21.34 -31.04 -21.14
CA ASP A 271 -22.60 -30.43 -20.63
C ASP A 271 -23.29 -29.54 -21.67
N ARG A 272 -23.43 -30.00 -22.93
CA ARG A 272 -24.13 -29.23 -23.99
C ARG A 272 -25.25 -29.94 -24.73
N HIS A 273 -25.68 -31.15 -24.32
CA HIS A 273 -26.86 -31.79 -24.90
C HIS A 273 -27.81 -32.23 -23.79
N GLY A 274 -28.95 -31.55 -23.69
CA GLY A 274 -29.99 -31.87 -22.72
C GLY A 274 -30.93 -30.70 -22.44
N LEU A 275 -31.48 -30.08 -23.49
CA LEU A 275 -32.71 -29.27 -23.46
C LEU A 275 -33.31 -29.33 -24.88
N GLU A 276 -34.01 -30.42 -25.16
CA GLU A 276 -35.23 -30.43 -25.99
C GLU A 276 -36.40 -30.71 -25.05
#